data_AF-A0A8C9JB21-F1
#
_entry.id   AF-A0A8C9JB21-F1
#
_cell.length_a   1.000
_cell.length_b   1.000
_cell.length_c   1.000
_cell.angle_alpha   90.00
_cell.angle_beta   90.00
_cell.angle_gamma   90.00
#
_symmetry.space_group_name_H-M   'P 1'
#
loop_
_entity.id
_entity.type
_entity.pdbx_description
1 polymer ?
#
loop_
_entity_poly.entity_id
_entity_poly.type
_entity_poly.pdbx_seq_one_letter_code
_entity_poly.pdbx_strand_id
1 'polypeptide(L)'
;MREIVHIQIGQCGNQIGAKFWEVIGKEHGIDAAGGYFGDCALQLERISVYYNEAHGGKYVPRALLVDLEPGTMDSIRSGQLGALFHPDGFIYAIIFIITHPPL
;
A
#
# COMPACT_ATOMS: atom_id res chain seq x y z
N MET A 1 8.83 -5.56 18.72
CA MET A 1 8.01 -4.77 17.78
C MET A 1 7.32 -5.76 16.84
N ARG A 2 6.05 -5.55 16.47
CA ARG A 2 5.31 -6.43 15.55
C ARG A 2 5.00 -5.63 14.30
N GLU A 3 5.34 -6.17 13.14
CA GLU A 3 5.13 -5.52 11.84
C GLU A 3 4.12 -6.33 11.03
N ILE A 4 3.33 -5.64 10.21
CA ILE A 4 2.33 -6.26 9.35
C ILE A 4 2.61 -5.81 7.92
N VAL A 5 2.69 -6.77 7.00
CA VAL A 5 2.70 -6.51 5.56
C VAL A 5 1.27 -6.70 5.05
N HIS A 6 0.73 -5.66 4.40
CA HIS A 6 -0.62 -5.66 3.85
C HIS A 6 -0.58 -6.06 2.36
N ILE A 7 -1.22 -7.16 2.01
CA ILE A 7 -1.33 -7.60 0.61
C ILE A 7 -2.77 -7.38 0.17
N GLN A 8 -2.96 -6.56 -0.87
CA GLN A 8 -4.25 -6.31 -1.50
C GLN A 8 -4.23 -6.90 -2.92
N ILE A 9 -5.28 -7.64 -3.26
CA ILE A 9 -5.32 -8.47 -4.47
C ILE A 9 -6.61 -8.22 -5.24
N GLY A 10 -6.47 -7.99 -6.54
CA GLY A 10 -7.54 -7.79 -7.50
C GLY A 10 -8.21 -6.42 -7.40
N GLN A 11 -9.05 -6.11 -8.39
CA GLN A 11 -9.68 -4.81 -8.54
C GLN A 11 -10.39 -4.32 -7.27
N CYS A 12 -11.24 -5.16 -6.67
CA CYS A 12 -11.99 -4.80 -5.46
C CYS A 12 -11.05 -4.64 -4.25
N GLY A 13 -10.10 -5.57 -4.07
CA GLY A 13 -9.15 -5.52 -2.96
C GLY A 13 -8.28 -4.27 -2.99
N ASN A 14 -7.80 -3.89 -4.17
CA ASN A 14 -7.00 -2.69 -4.39
C ASN A 14 -7.79 -1.40 -4.12
N GLN A 15 -9.09 -1.35 -4.47
CA GLN A 15 -9.94 -0.19 -4.17
C GLN A 15 -10.21 -0.04 -2.67
N ILE A 16 -10.52 -1.14 -1.99
CA ILE A 16 -10.74 -1.16 -0.54
C ILE A 16 -9.46 -0.78 0.19
N GLY A 17 -8.33 -1.36 -0.18
CA GLY A 17 -7.07 -1.07 0.49
C GLY A 17 -6.57 0.34 0.20
N ALA A 18 -6.86 0.94 -0.96
CA ALA A 18 -6.64 2.38 -1.17
C ALA A 18 -7.40 3.23 -0.14
N LYS A 19 -8.67 2.90 0.15
CA LYS A 19 -9.44 3.59 1.18
C LYS A 19 -8.92 3.34 2.59
N PHE A 20 -8.49 2.12 2.88
CA PHE A 20 -7.81 1.78 4.14
C PHE A 20 -6.56 2.66 4.36
N TRP A 21 -5.69 2.77 3.36
CA TRP A 21 -4.46 3.56 3.45
C TRP A 21 -4.74 5.07 3.58
N GLU A 22 -5.82 5.56 2.97
CA GLU A 22 -6.29 6.93 3.17
C GLU A 22 -6.69 7.20 4.64
N VAL A 23 -7.44 6.29 5.25
CA VAL A 23 -7.93 6.44 6.63
C VAL A 23 -6.77 6.32 7.62
N ILE A 24 -5.93 5.30 7.49
CA ILE A 24 -4.83 5.08 8.42
C ILE A 24 -3.76 6.17 8.30
N GLY A 25 -3.53 6.71 7.10
CA GLY A 25 -2.68 7.89 6.90
C GLY A 25 -3.21 9.09 7.69
N LYS A 26 -4.51 9.39 7.59
CA LYS A 26 -5.14 10.48 8.35
C LYS A 26 -5.03 10.28 9.86
N GLU A 27 -5.27 9.08 10.37
CA GLU A 27 -5.13 8.77 11.80
C GLU A 27 -3.72 9.03 12.32
N HIS A 28 -2.70 8.65 11.54
CA HIS A 28 -1.29 8.84 11.86
C HIS A 28 -0.72 10.22 11.44
N GLY A 29 -1.53 11.11 10.86
CA GLY A 29 -1.07 12.41 10.37
C GLY A 29 -0.10 12.32 9.18
N ILE A 30 -0.18 11.24 8.39
CA ILE A 30 0.59 11.01 7.18
C ILE A 30 -0.22 11.45 5.97
N ASP A 31 0.37 12.32 5.15
CA ASP A 31 -0.26 12.79 3.91
C ASP A 31 -0.11 11.78 2.76
N ALA A 32 -0.69 12.11 1.62
CA ALA A 32 -0.67 11.24 0.43
C ALA A 32 0.73 11.14 -0.24
N ALA A 33 1.69 11.97 0.17
CA ALA A 33 3.09 11.90 -0.28
C ALA A 33 3.99 11.18 0.73
N GLY A 34 3.46 10.79 1.90
CA GLY A 34 4.17 10.14 2.99
C GLY A 34 4.80 11.10 4.01
N GLY A 35 4.53 12.40 3.93
CA GLY A 35 5.01 13.38 4.91
C GLY A 35 4.17 13.36 6.19
N TYR A 36 4.82 13.53 7.34
CA TYR A 36 4.13 13.69 8.62
C TYR A 36 3.79 15.16 8.91
N PHE A 37 2.50 15.42 9.18
CA PHE A 37 1.94 16.73 9.52
C PHE A 37 1.11 16.67 10.81
N GLY A 38 1.31 15.63 11.62
CA GLY A 38 0.59 15.47 12.89
C GLY A 38 1.06 16.47 13.96
N ASP A 39 0.19 16.68 14.94
CA ASP A 39 0.40 17.56 16.09
C ASP A 39 0.49 16.78 17.41
N CYS A 40 0.23 15.46 17.38
CA CYS A 40 0.18 14.61 18.55
C CYS A 40 1.25 13.50 18.47
N ALA A 41 2.09 13.40 19.51
CA ALA A 41 3.14 12.39 19.60
C ALA A 41 2.61 10.94 19.55
N LEU A 42 1.36 10.72 19.98
CA LEU A 42 0.72 9.40 19.91
C LEU A 42 0.51 8.93 18.47
N GLN A 43 0.43 9.83 17.49
CA GLN A 43 0.28 9.47 16.08
C GLN A 43 1.53 8.77 15.52
N LEU A 44 2.70 9.01 16.10
CA LEU A 44 3.92 8.29 15.74
C LEU A 44 4.10 7.01 16.57
N GLU A 45 3.28 6.80 17.61
CA GLU A 45 3.34 5.59 18.40
C GLU A 45 2.98 4.39 17.53
N ARG A 46 3.89 3.42 17.43
CA ARG A 46 3.70 2.17 16.66
C ARG A 46 3.42 2.39 15.17
N ILE A 47 3.79 3.54 14.61
CA ILE A 47 3.67 3.79 13.16
C ILE A 47 4.43 2.73 12.33
N SER A 48 5.50 2.17 12.90
CA SER A 48 6.30 1.09 12.33
C SER A 48 5.54 -0.21 12.06
N VAL A 49 4.34 -0.41 12.64
CA VAL A 49 3.50 -1.58 12.38
C VAL A 49 3.11 -1.64 10.91
N TYR A 50 2.74 -0.49 10.32
CA TYR A 50 2.22 -0.39 8.96
C TYR A 50 3.13 0.39 8.01
N TYR A 51 3.97 1.29 8.52
CA TYR A 51 4.85 2.12 7.70
C TYR A 51 6.32 1.79 7.94
N ASN A 52 7.13 1.99 6.92
CA ASN A 52 8.57 2.17 7.04
C ASN A 52 8.89 3.67 7.03
N GLU A 53 9.79 4.11 7.89
CA GLU A 53 10.40 5.43 7.77
C GLU A 53 11.56 5.36 6.78
N ALA A 54 11.42 6.09 5.67
CA ALA A 54 12.45 6.26 4.65
C ALA A 54 13.25 7.55 4.90
N HIS A 55 14.30 7.76 4.10
CA HIS A 55 15.09 8.98 4.16
C HIS A 55 14.22 10.24 3.98
N GLY A 56 14.54 11.29 4.73
CA GLY A 56 13.83 12.57 4.65
C GLY A 56 12.53 12.63 5.45
N GLY A 57 12.31 11.72 6.40
CA GLY A 57 11.10 11.70 7.24
C GLY A 57 9.84 11.29 6.49
N LYS A 58 10.01 10.55 5.38
CA LYS A 58 8.91 10.04 4.56
C LYS A 58 8.49 8.66 5.03
N TYR A 59 7.20 8.47 5.30
CA TYR A 59 6.61 7.22 5.69
C TYR A 59 6.04 6.49 4.47
N VAL A 60 6.47 5.24 4.27
CA VAL A 60 6.09 4.39 3.14
C VAL A 60 5.32 3.16 3.64
N PRO A 61 4.11 2.89 3.15
CA PRO A 61 3.34 1.71 3.53
C PRO A 61 4.08 0.39 3.29
N ARG A 62 3.93 -0.55 4.23
CA ARG A 62 4.31 -1.96 4.07
C ARG A 62 3.22 -2.69 3.27
N ALA A 63 3.04 -2.33 2.01
CA ALA A 63 1.93 -2.82 1.19
C ALA A 63 2.39 -3.37 -0.17
N LEU A 64 1.69 -4.42 -0.62
CA LEU A 64 1.78 -4.96 -1.97
C LEU A 64 0.40 -4.89 -2.65
N LEU A 65 0.38 -4.37 -3.87
CA LEU A 65 -0.77 -4.26 -4.74
C LEU A 65 -0.63 -5.27 -5.87
N VAL A 66 -1.52 -6.25 -5.91
CA VAL A 66 -1.49 -7.31 -6.90
C VAL A 66 -2.75 -7.22 -7.75
N ASP A 67 -2.60 -7.17 -9.06
CA ASP A 67 -3.72 -7.28 -10.00
C ASP A 67 -3.28 -8.02 -11.27
N LEU A 68 -4.24 -8.65 -11.93
CA LEU A 68 -4.03 -9.26 -13.26
C LEU A 68 -4.32 -8.25 -14.37
N GLU A 69 -5.07 -7.19 -14.06
CA GLU A 69 -5.44 -6.14 -14.99
C GLU A 69 -4.76 -4.82 -14.62
N PRO A 70 -4.14 -4.11 -15.59
CA PRO A 70 -3.37 -2.92 -15.27
C PRO A 70 -4.23 -1.72 -14.88
N GLY A 71 -5.51 -1.69 -15.29
CA GLY A 71 -6.36 -0.51 -15.14
C GLY A 71 -6.55 -0.03 -13.71
N THR A 72 -6.71 -0.95 -12.74
CA THR A 72 -6.86 -0.58 -11.32
C THR A 72 -5.58 0.03 -10.76
N MET A 73 -4.44 -0.58 -11.08
CA MET A 73 -3.14 -0.13 -10.58
C MET A 73 -2.74 1.22 -11.16
N ASP A 74 -3.01 1.47 -12.44
CA ASP A 74 -2.75 2.77 -13.08
C ASP A 74 -3.63 3.87 -12.47
N SER A 75 -4.87 3.53 -12.11
CA SER A 75 -5.78 4.44 -11.41
C SER A 75 -5.25 4.81 -10.01
N ILE A 76 -4.71 3.85 -9.25
CA ILE A 76 -4.13 4.13 -7.93
C ILE A 76 -2.82 4.91 -8.05
N ARG A 77 -1.96 4.54 -9.00
CA ARG A 77 -0.66 5.19 -9.26
C ARG A 77 -0.82 6.63 -9.72
N SER A 78 -1.82 6.92 -10.55
CA SER A 78 -2.16 8.27 -11.00
C SER A 78 -3.00 9.06 -9.98
N GLY A 79 -3.58 8.34 -9.00
CA GLY A 79 -4.42 8.90 -7.95
C GLY A 79 -3.64 9.58 -6.82
N GLN A 80 -4.39 10.07 -5.84
CA GLN A 80 -3.85 10.84 -4.71
C GLN A 80 -2.77 10.08 -3.95
N LEU A 81 -2.97 8.78 -3.70
CA LEU A 81 -2.05 7.94 -2.93
C LEU A 81 -0.90 7.36 -3.77
N GLY A 82 -0.81 7.68 -5.06
CA GLY A 82 0.21 7.10 -5.95
C GLY A 82 1.65 7.34 -5.48
N ALA A 83 1.90 8.53 -4.92
CA ALA A 83 3.22 8.91 -4.39
C ALA A 83 3.54 8.32 -3.01
N LEU A 84 2.54 7.73 -2.34
CA LEU A 84 2.69 7.13 -1.02
C LEU A 84 3.35 5.75 -1.11
N PHE A 85 2.94 4.94 -2.08
CA PHE A 85 3.42 3.57 -2.25
C PHE A 85 4.78 3.51 -2.92
N HIS A 86 5.58 2.51 -2.55
CA HIS A 86 6.82 2.21 -3.26
C HIS A 86 6.48 1.68 -4.68
N PRO A 87 7.20 2.11 -5.75
CA PRO A 87 6.95 1.63 -7.11
C PRO A 87 7.00 0.11 -7.25
N ASP A 88 7.93 -0.54 -6.53
CA ASP A 88 8.07 -2.00 -6.51
C ASP A 88 6.93 -2.72 -5.78
N GLY A 89 6.07 -1.99 -5.08
CA GLY A 89 4.89 -2.54 -4.42
C GLY A 89 3.77 -2.91 -5.39
N PHE A 90 3.84 -2.48 -6.65
CA PHE A 90 2.84 -2.79 -7.69
C PHE A 90 3.27 -4.03 -8.50
N ILE A 91 2.50 -5.10 -8.39
CA ILE A 91 2.78 -6.40 -9.00
C ILE A 91 1.69 -6.73 -10.03
N TYR A 92 2.11 -6.83 -11.29
CA TYR A 92 1.28 -7.32 -12.40
C TYR A 92 1.60 -8.80 -12.59
N ALA A 93 0.59 -9.66 -12.54
CA ALA A 93 0.75 -11.09 -12.77
C ALA A 93 -0.14 -11.58 -13.90
N ILE A 94 0.30 -12.61 -14.61
CA ILE A 94 -0.54 -13.40 -15.52
C ILE A 94 -0.65 -14.79 -14.89
N ILE A 95 -1.88 -15.26 -14.68
CA ILE A 95 -2.10 -16.62 -14.19
C ILE A 95 -1.90 -17.58 -15.35
N PHE A 96 -0.81 -18.35 -15.31
CA PHE A 96 -0.68 -19.57 -16.09
C PHE A 96 -1.28 -20.72 -15.29
N ILE A 97 -2.43 -21.24 -15.73
CA ILE A 97 -2.96 -22.50 -15.19
C ILE A 97 -2.07 -23.61 -15.74
N ILE A 98 -1.12 -24.08 -14.94
CA ILE A 98 -0.38 -25.30 -15.23
C ILE A 98 -1.33 -26.45 -14.90
N THR A 99 -2.18 -26.82 -15.86
CA THR A 99 -2.91 -28.09 -15.76
C THR A 99 -1.89 -29.21 -15.84
N HIS A 100 -1.61 -29.90 -14.73
CA HIS A 100 -0.93 -31.18 -14.81
C HIS A 100 -1.82 -32.13 -15.64
N PRO A 101 -1.26 -32.80 -16.67
CA PRO A 101 -2.01 -33.83 -17.36
C PRO A 101 -2.42 -34.91 -16.35
N PRO A 102 -3.66 -35.42 -16.38
CA PRO A 102 -4.04 -36.57 -15.57
C PRO A 102 -3.14 -37.74 -15.96
N LEU A 103 -2.53 -38.37 -14.95
CA LEU A 103 -1.74 -39.60 -15.08
C LEU A 103 -2.56 -40.74 -15.69
#